data_AF-A0A2G9T6A8-F1
#
_entry.id   AF-A0A2G9T6A8-F1
#
_cell.length_a   1.000
_cell.length_b   1.000
_cell.length_c   1.000
_cell.angle_alpha   90.00
_cell.angle_beta   90.00
_cell.angle_gamma   90.00
#
_symmetry.space_group_name_H-M   'P 1'
#
loop_
_entity.id
_entity.type
_entity.pdbx_description
1 polymer ?
#
loop_
_entity_poly.entity_id
_entity_poly.type
_entity_poly.pdbx_seq_one_letter_code
_entity_poly.pdbx_strand_id
1 'polypeptide(L)' 'IDNDSSRPVSAYAMFFKERQARAKKTFPHATFGDISRIVAAEWDALEKHEKM' A
#
# COMPACT_ATOMS: atom_id res chain seq x y z
N ILE A 1 -0.21 -2.94 -29.61
CA ILE A 1 -0.86 -3.65 -28.49
C ILE A 1 -0.02 -3.34 -27.28
N ASP A 2 -0.27 -2.19 -26.68
CA ASP A 2 0.38 -1.77 -25.45
C ASP A 2 0.01 -2.78 -24.38
N ASN A 3 0.97 -3.64 -24.04
CA ASN A 3 0.83 -4.60 -22.96
C ASN A 3 0.97 -3.85 -21.62
N ASP A 4 0.01 -2.97 -21.34
CA ASP A 4 -0.26 -2.33 -20.07
C ASP A 4 -0.87 -3.36 -19.09
N SER A 5 -0.12 -4.43 -18.84
CA SER A 5 -0.62 -5.59 -18.09
C SER A 5 0.35 -6.11 -17.04
N SER A 6 1.46 -5.40 -16.82
CA SER A 6 2.31 -5.61 -15.64
C SER A 6 1.78 -4.72 -14.53
N ARG A 7 0.59 -5.07 -14.01
CA ARG A 7 -0.11 -4.38 -12.91
C ARG A 7 0.89 -3.83 -11.90
N PRO A 8 0.77 -2.56 -11.46
CA PRO A 8 1.88 -1.78 -10.96
C PRO A 8 2.29 -2.27 -9.56
N VAL A 9 3.06 -3.36 -9.52
CA VAL A 9 3.83 -3.75 -8.35
C VAL A 9 4.64 -2.53 -7.89
N SER A 10 5.08 -1.68 -8.83
CA SER A 10 5.68 -0.39 -8.55
C SER A 10 4.79 0.57 -7.77
N ALA A 11 3.52 0.78 -8.15
CA ALA A 11 2.63 1.72 -7.44
C ALA A 11 2.27 1.21 -6.04
N TYR A 12 1.86 -0.06 -5.92
CA TYR A 12 1.60 -0.66 -4.61
C TYR A 12 2.87 -0.72 -3.76
N ALA A 13 4.04 -1.05 -4.33
CA ALA A 13 5.30 -1.10 -3.57
C ALA A 13 5.79 0.29 -3.17
N MET A 14 5.59 1.33 -4.00
CA MET A 14 5.90 2.72 -3.65
C MET A 14 5.00 3.19 -2.51
N PHE A 15 3.68 2.98 -2.64
CA PHE A 15 2.72 3.26 -1.57
C PHE A 15 3.09 2.50 -0.30
N PHE A 16 3.36 1.20 -0.42
CA PHE A 16 3.71 0.36 0.70
C PHE A 16 4.97 0.82 1.40
N LYS A 17 6.04 1.14 0.67
CA LYS A 17 7.29 1.64 1.26
C LYS A 17 7.07 2.94 2.04
N GLU A 18 6.34 3.89 1.47
CA GLU A 18 6.04 5.16 2.15
C GLU A 18 5.20 4.91 3.41
N ARG A 19 4.13 4.13 3.27
CA ARG A 19 3.17 3.91 4.33
C ARG A 19 3.71 3.02 5.44
N GLN A 20 4.53 2.03 5.10
CA GLN A 20 5.29 1.22 6.04
C GLN A 20 6.25 2.08 6.87
N ALA A 21 7.00 3.00 6.24
CA ALA A 21 7.91 3.87 6.95
C ALA A 21 7.17 4.79 7.94
N ARG A 22 6.02 5.36 7.53
CA ARG A 22 5.14 6.14 8.41
C ARG A 22 4.59 5.28 9.56
N ALA A 23 4.01 4.12 9.26
CA ALA A 23 3.40 3.24 10.24
C ALA A 23 4.42 2.74 11.27
N LYS A 24 5.64 2.41 10.85
CA LYS A 24 6.73 2.01 11.76
C LYS A 24 7.16 3.15 12.68
N LYS A 25 7.10 4.40 12.21
CA LYS A 25 7.41 5.60 13.01
C LYS A 25 6.29 5.92 14.01
N THR A 26 5.03 5.77 13.61
CA THR A 26 3.85 6.02 14.46
C THR A 26 3.62 4.89 15.46
N PHE A 27 3.88 3.64 15.06
CA PHE A 27 3.63 2.43 15.84
C PHE A 27 4.93 1.62 15.97
N PRO A 28 5.89 2.05 16.80
CA PRO A 28 7.16 1.33 16.96
C PRO A 28 6.99 -0.06 17.59
N HIS A 29 5.84 -0.34 18.22
CA HIS A 29 5.48 -1.64 18.80
C HIS A 29 4.70 -2.55 17.84
N ALA A 30 4.24 -2.03 16.69
CA ALA A 30 3.48 -2.83 15.74
C ALA A 30 4.39 -3.80 14.98
N THR A 31 3.90 -5.02 14.76
CA THR A 31 4.67 -6.01 13.99
C THR A 31 4.59 -5.68 12.50
N PHE A 32 5.51 -6.26 11.71
CA PHE A 32 5.45 -6.15 10.26
C PHE A 32 4.09 -6.62 9.70
N GLY A 33 3.47 -7.64 10.31
CA GLY A 33 2.16 -8.14 9.90
C GLY A 33 1.01 -7.17 10.19
N ASP A 34 1.11 -6.41 11.28
CA ASP A 34 0.10 -5.38 11.59
C ASP A 34 0.25 -4.20 10.63
N ILE A 35 1.50 -3.76 10.40
CA ILE A 35 1.81 -2.70 9.44
C ILE A 35 1.35 -3.10 8.03
N SER A 36 1.60 -4.33 7.58
CA SER A 36 1.21 -4.77 6.24
C SER A 36 -0.31 -4.80 6.06
N ARG A 37 -1.08 -5.19 7.07
CA ARG A 37 -2.55 -5.13 7.04
C ARG A 37 -3.07 -3.71 6.97
N ILE A 38 -2.51 -2.79 7.77
CA ILE A 38 -2.93 -1.38 7.78
C ILE A 38 -2.75 -0.77 6.38
N VAL A 39 -1.56 -0.97 5.79
CA VAL A 39 -1.23 -0.43 4.48
C VAL A 39 -2.07 -1.06 3.37
N ALA A 40 -2.33 -2.37 3.43
CA ALA A 40 -3.20 -3.04 2.48
C ALA A 40 -4.65 -2.54 2.55
N ALA A 41 -5.17 -2.29 3.76
CA ALA A 41 -6.51 -1.75 3.95
C ALA A 41 -6.65 -0.31 3.41
N GLU A 42 -5.65 0.54 3.61
CA GLU A 42 -5.64 1.89 3.03
C GLU A 42 -5.57 1.88 1.50
N TRP A 43 -4.77 0.97 0.93
CA TRP A 43 -4.69 0.79 -0.52
C TRP A 43 -6.03 0.34 -1.13
N ASP A 44 -6.67 -0.67 -0.52
CA ASP A 44 -8.00 -1.15 -0.95
C ASP A 44 -9.06 -0.04 -0.87
N ALA A 45 -8.97 0.84 0.13
CA ALA A 45 -9.84 2.00 0.25
C ALA A 45 -9.59 3.07 -0.85
N LEU A 46 -8.34 3.26 -1.28
CA LEU A 46 -7.98 4.17 -2.38
C LEU A 46 -8.52 3.67 -3.73
N GLU A 47 -8.36 2.38 -4.05
CA GLU A 47 -8.87 1.79 -5.31
C GLU A 47 -10.40 1.87 -5.41
N LYS A 48 -11.11 1.84 -4.29
CA LYS A 48 -12.58 2.02 -4.25
C LYS A 48 -13.01 3.45 -4.60
N HIS A 49 -12.17 4.44 -4.32
CA HIS A 49 -12.47 5.86 -4.56
C HIS A 49 -12.04 6.32 -5.96
N GLU A 50 -11.02 5.69 -6.55
CA GLU A 50 -10.49 6.06 -7.88
C GLU A 50 -11.36 5.55 -9.05
N LYS A 51 -12.34 4.68 -8.77
CA LYS A 51 -13.28 4.12 -9.76
C LYS A 51 -14.64 4.85 -9.83
N MET A 52 -14.80 5.98 -9.14
CA MET A 52 -16.03 6.79 -9.15
C MET A 52 -15.91 8.01 -10.06
#